data_AF-A0A920N0Q4-F1
#
_entry.id   AF-A0A920N0Q4-F1
#
_cell.length_a   1.000
_cell.length_b   1.000
_cell.length_c   1.000
_cell.angle_alpha   90.00
_cell.angle_beta   90.00
_cell.angle_gamma   90.00
#
_symmetry.space_group_name_H-M   'P 1'
#
loop_
_entity.id
_entity.type
_entity.pdbx_description
1 polymer ?
#
loop_
_entity_poly.entity_id
_entity_poly.type
_entity_poly.pdbx_seq_one_letter_code
_entity_poly.pdbx_strand_id
1 'polypeptide(L)'
;MSTESSFSPCLRLHADDNILVARAEVSAGASISDSPQGFTASERIELGHKVASKPISAGEPIRKYGPVIGFAIESIQAGEWVHVHNVEPGDLDLDYAFSADVPHHRPPISGRTFRVTVVPTDGGTRNYLGIVSTVNCSATASKYFARAFDEGLLEDYPNIDGIVPLVHQGGCAMQLGGDDHQQLARTLAGFARHPNIGGYLVLGLGWRPDRDPSWLTTTGW
;
A
#
# COMPACT_ATOMS: atom_id res chain seq x y z
N MET A 1 34.76 26.89 11.38
CA MET A 1 34.78 25.53 11.98
C MET A 1 33.47 24.87 11.59
N SER A 2 33.52 24.11 10.50
CA SER A 2 32.35 23.46 9.92
C SER A 2 31.92 22.33 10.84
N THR A 3 30.70 22.40 11.36
CA THR A 3 30.05 21.27 12.04
C THR A 3 29.77 20.21 10.98
N GLU A 4 30.74 19.32 10.75
CA GLU A 4 30.51 18.11 9.96
C GLU A 4 29.38 17.33 10.61
N SER A 5 28.31 17.18 9.85
CA SER A 5 27.17 16.37 10.23
C SER A 5 27.66 14.94 10.43
N SER A 6 27.59 14.42 11.66
CA SER A 6 28.13 13.11 12.06
C SER A 6 27.35 11.91 11.51
N PHE A 7 26.60 12.08 10.43
CA PHE A 7 25.77 11.03 9.85
C PHE A 7 26.56 10.29 8.77
N SER A 8 26.75 8.99 8.98
CA SER A 8 27.34 8.09 7.99
C SER A 8 26.63 8.20 6.63
N PRO A 9 27.34 8.19 5.48
CA PRO A 9 26.69 8.25 4.17
C PRO A 9 25.85 7.00 3.86
N CYS A 10 25.96 5.96 4.70
CA CYS A 10 25.18 4.72 4.61
C CYS A 10 24.30 4.53 5.86
N LEU A 11 23.25 3.72 5.71
CA LEU A 11 22.30 3.38 6.76
C LEU A 11 22.14 1.87 6.89
N ARG A 12 22.30 1.39 8.12
CA ARG A 12 21.90 0.05 8.55
C ARG A 12 20.42 0.06 8.94
N LEU A 13 19.63 -0.85 8.38
CA LEU A 13 18.18 -0.89 8.60
C LEU A 13 17.80 -1.85 9.73
N HIS A 14 18.57 -2.93 9.89
CA HIS A 14 18.45 -3.88 10.99
C HIS A 14 19.81 -4.28 11.55
N ALA A 15 19.87 -4.64 12.83
CA ALA A 15 21.11 -5.01 13.50
C ALA A 15 21.80 -6.21 12.81
N ASP A 16 21.01 -7.17 12.32
CA ASP A 16 21.48 -8.41 11.67
C ASP A 16 21.86 -8.26 10.19
N ASP A 17 21.71 -7.06 9.62
CA ASP A 17 22.06 -6.84 8.22
C ASP A 17 23.57 -7.09 8.00
N ASN A 18 23.96 -7.51 6.80
CA ASN A 18 25.38 -7.57 6.40
C ASN A 18 25.69 -6.58 5.27
N ILE A 19 24.73 -5.72 4.97
CA ILE A 19 24.83 -4.64 4.01
C ILE A 19 24.24 -3.36 4.61
N LEU A 20 24.60 -2.22 4.03
CA LEU A 20 24.01 -0.91 4.32
C LEU A 20 23.40 -0.34 3.04
N VAL A 21 22.51 0.64 3.18
CA VAL A 21 21.95 1.40 2.06
C VAL A 21 22.58 2.79 2.01
N ALA A 22 23.10 3.17 0.85
CA ALA A 22 23.63 4.51 0.61
C ALA A 22 22.50 5.56 0.66
N ARG A 23 22.67 6.59 1.51
CA ARG A 23 21.74 7.74 1.65
C ARG A 23 22.15 8.95 0.82
N ALA A 24 23.34 8.89 0.25
CA ALA A 24 23.90 9.82 -0.71
C ALA A 24 24.85 9.02 -1.62
N GLU A 25 25.36 9.64 -2.68
CA GLU A 25 26.46 9.05 -3.42
C GLU A 25 27.70 8.90 -2.52
N VAL A 26 28.33 7.72 -2.56
CA VAL A 26 29.55 7.41 -1.82
C VAL A 26 30.68 7.30 -2.82
N SER A 27 31.69 8.16 -2.70
CA SER A 27 32.89 8.08 -3.55
C SER A 27 33.77 6.89 -3.14
N ALA A 28 34.53 6.35 -4.10
CA ALA A 28 35.57 5.38 -3.79
C ALA A 28 36.56 5.96 -2.76
N GLY A 29 36.93 5.15 -1.77
CA GLY A 29 37.79 5.53 -0.64
C GLY A 29 37.08 6.31 0.47
N ALA A 30 35.80 6.68 0.33
CA ALA A 30 35.07 7.36 1.39
C ALA A 30 34.89 6.46 2.62
N SER A 31 35.11 7.01 3.81
CA SER A 31 34.91 6.29 5.07
C SER A 31 33.42 6.13 5.40
N ILE A 32 33.04 4.91 5.77
CA ILE A 32 31.70 4.53 6.20
C ILE A 32 31.76 4.14 7.67
N SER A 33 31.13 4.96 8.52
CA SER A 33 31.07 4.76 9.96
C SER A 33 29.81 3.99 10.34
N ASP A 34 29.89 2.66 10.28
CA ASP A 34 28.81 1.73 10.67
C ASP A 34 29.18 0.85 11.88
N SER A 35 30.48 0.67 12.13
CA SER A 35 31.02 -0.02 13.29
C SER A 35 32.13 0.83 13.94
N PRO A 36 32.58 0.52 15.17
CA PRO A 36 33.68 1.24 15.81
C PRO A 36 34.98 1.25 14.99
N GLN A 37 35.18 0.24 14.13
CA GLN A 37 36.36 0.10 13.26
C GLN A 37 36.16 0.81 11.92
N GLY A 38 34.91 0.97 11.47
CA GLY A 38 34.58 1.50 10.16
C GLY A 38 35.12 0.67 9.01
N PHE A 39 34.85 1.11 7.79
CA PHE A 39 35.47 0.61 6.56
C PHE A 39 35.40 1.70 5.48
N THR A 40 36.01 1.47 4.33
CA THR A 40 36.00 2.41 3.21
C THR A 40 35.27 1.80 2.02
N ALA A 41 34.57 2.61 1.24
CA ALA A 41 34.02 2.15 -0.04
C ALA A 41 35.16 1.78 -1.01
N SER A 42 35.10 0.61 -1.64
CA SER A 42 36.10 0.20 -2.65
C SER A 42 35.89 0.91 -3.99
N GLU A 43 34.65 1.31 -4.27
CA GLU A 43 34.21 1.92 -5.52
C GLU A 43 33.15 3.00 -5.27
N ARG A 44 32.72 3.66 -6.36
CA ARG A 44 31.63 4.64 -6.31
C ARG A 44 30.29 3.91 -6.17
N ILE A 45 29.52 4.25 -5.14
CA ILE A 45 28.21 3.64 -4.87
C ILE A 45 27.14 4.74 -4.94
N GLU A 46 26.15 4.54 -5.81
CA GLU A 46 25.07 5.52 -6.03
C GLU A 46 24.05 5.55 -4.89
N LEU A 47 23.28 6.63 -4.82
CA LEU A 47 22.18 6.78 -3.87
C LEU A 47 21.21 5.59 -3.94
N GLY A 48 20.85 5.02 -2.79
CA GLY A 48 19.92 3.89 -2.69
C GLY A 48 20.54 2.53 -2.96
N HIS A 49 21.79 2.47 -3.43
CA HIS A 49 22.50 1.22 -3.66
C HIS A 49 23.03 0.64 -2.34
N LYS A 50 23.42 -0.63 -2.38
CA LYS A 50 23.82 -1.40 -1.20
C LYS A 50 25.33 -1.50 -1.13
N VAL A 51 25.88 -1.47 0.08
CA VAL A 51 27.30 -1.67 0.34
C VAL A 51 27.49 -2.77 1.36
N ALA A 52 28.44 -3.68 1.16
CA ALA A 52 28.73 -4.72 2.12
C ALA A 52 29.33 -4.11 3.40
N SER A 53 28.78 -4.45 4.57
CA SER A 53 29.28 -3.93 5.86
C SER A 53 30.39 -4.78 6.46
N LYS A 54 30.58 -5.99 5.94
CA LYS A 54 31.57 -6.99 6.33
C LYS A 54 31.85 -7.89 5.12
N PRO A 55 32.92 -8.68 5.12
CA PRO A 55 33.11 -9.72 4.10
C PRO A 55 31.93 -10.70 4.09
N ILE A 56 31.51 -11.10 2.89
CA ILE A 56 30.43 -12.06 2.62
C ILE A 56 30.99 -13.07 1.62
N SER A 57 31.07 -14.34 1.99
CA SER A 57 31.62 -15.38 1.09
C SER A 57 30.63 -15.73 -0.03
N ALA A 58 31.11 -16.27 -1.15
CA ALA A 58 30.23 -16.85 -2.18
C ALA A 58 29.25 -17.87 -1.57
N GLY A 59 27.98 -17.77 -1.96
CA GLY A 59 26.87 -18.56 -1.43
C GLY A 59 26.33 -18.09 -0.07
N GLU A 60 26.94 -17.11 0.61
CA GLU A 60 26.42 -16.61 1.87
C GLU A 60 25.17 -15.72 1.65
N PRO A 61 24.23 -15.73 2.61
CA PRO A 61 23.02 -14.92 2.52
C PRO A 61 23.31 -13.43 2.66
N ILE A 62 22.75 -12.63 1.76
CA ILE A 62 22.67 -11.18 1.87
C ILE A 62 21.44 -10.83 2.73
N ARG A 63 21.63 -10.06 3.80
CA ARG A 63 20.59 -9.69 4.76
C ARG A 63 20.29 -8.20 4.72
N LYS A 64 19.01 -7.87 4.57
CA LYS A 64 18.49 -6.49 4.59
C LYS A 64 17.15 -6.47 5.31
N TYR A 65 16.97 -5.55 6.25
CA TYR A 65 15.84 -5.51 7.20
C TYR A 65 15.81 -6.70 8.18
N GLY A 66 16.88 -7.50 8.28
CA GLY A 66 16.98 -8.74 9.06
C GLY A 66 16.86 -10.03 8.22
N PRO A 67 15.83 -10.19 7.37
CA PRO A 67 15.69 -11.34 6.49
C PRO A 67 16.75 -11.45 5.40
N VAL A 68 16.87 -12.65 4.82
CA VAL A 68 17.68 -12.93 3.64
C VAL A 68 16.96 -12.42 2.39
N ILE A 69 17.67 -11.69 1.54
CA ILE A 69 17.15 -11.11 0.29
C ILE A 69 17.77 -11.71 -0.98
N GLY A 70 18.73 -12.61 -0.82
CA GLY A 70 19.49 -13.23 -1.90
C GLY A 70 20.80 -13.80 -1.37
N PHE A 71 21.62 -14.31 -2.26
CA PHE A 71 22.90 -14.93 -1.93
C PHE A 71 24.01 -14.33 -2.77
N ALA A 72 25.21 -14.25 -2.22
CA ALA A 72 26.37 -13.73 -2.93
C ALA A 72 26.80 -14.72 -4.03
N ILE A 73 26.97 -14.26 -5.27
CA ILE A 73 27.45 -15.09 -6.39
C ILE A 73 28.95 -15.37 -6.25
N GLU A 74 29.67 -14.38 -5.70
CA GLU A 74 31.10 -14.41 -5.43
C GLU A 74 31.38 -13.83 -4.05
N SER A 75 32.64 -13.91 -3.59
CA SER A 75 33.01 -13.29 -2.32
C SER A 75 33.02 -11.77 -2.44
N ILE A 76 32.28 -11.09 -1.56
CA ILE A 76 32.15 -9.64 -1.51
C ILE A 76 32.88 -9.11 -0.27
N GLN A 77 33.84 -8.20 -0.44
CA GLN A 77 34.56 -7.55 0.66
C GLN A 77 33.75 -6.41 1.29
N ALA A 78 34.09 -6.06 2.54
CA ALA A 78 33.50 -4.89 3.18
C ALA A 78 33.80 -3.62 2.35
N GLY A 79 32.78 -2.80 2.10
CA GLY A 79 32.90 -1.60 1.28
C GLY A 79 32.61 -1.77 -0.21
N GLU A 80 32.41 -2.99 -0.69
CA GLU A 80 32.05 -3.25 -2.09
C GLU A 80 30.58 -2.99 -2.40
N TRP A 81 30.31 -2.67 -3.67
CA TRP A 81 28.96 -2.43 -4.15
C TRP A 81 28.19 -3.74 -4.29
N VAL A 82 27.09 -3.88 -3.55
CA VAL A 82 26.23 -5.07 -3.56
C VAL A 82 25.04 -4.84 -4.51
N HIS A 83 25.00 -5.57 -5.62
CA HIS A 83 23.99 -5.39 -6.66
C HIS A 83 23.71 -6.70 -7.43
N VAL A 84 22.83 -6.64 -8.43
CA VAL A 84 22.43 -7.80 -9.25
C VAL A 84 23.57 -8.49 -10.00
N HIS A 85 24.77 -7.88 -10.07
CA HIS A 85 25.94 -8.51 -10.69
C HIS A 85 26.64 -9.51 -9.75
N ASN A 86 26.50 -9.34 -8.42
CA ASN A 86 27.13 -10.18 -7.39
C ASN A 86 26.12 -10.75 -6.38
N VAL A 87 24.82 -10.58 -6.62
CA VAL A 87 23.72 -11.16 -5.83
C VAL A 87 22.71 -11.83 -6.73
N GLU A 88 22.34 -13.06 -6.38
CA GLU A 88 21.30 -13.82 -7.06
C GLU A 88 20.17 -14.24 -6.10
N PRO A 89 18.96 -14.49 -6.61
CA PRO A 89 17.97 -15.24 -5.86
C PRO A 89 18.48 -16.67 -5.63
N GLY A 90 18.12 -17.26 -4.49
CA GLY A 90 18.43 -18.65 -4.20
C GLY A 90 17.30 -19.29 -3.41
N ASP A 91 17.36 -20.61 -3.27
CA ASP A 91 16.38 -21.36 -2.52
C ASP A 91 16.49 -21.05 -1.03
N LEU A 92 15.37 -20.63 -0.44
CA LEU A 92 15.25 -20.35 0.98
C LEU A 92 14.02 -21.09 1.51
N ASP A 93 14.27 -22.19 2.20
CA ASP A 93 13.23 -22.92 2.92
C ASP A 93 13.07 -22.31 4.32
N LEU A 94 11.90 -21.72 4.58
CA LEU A 94 11.55 -21.14 5.86
C LEU A 94 10.32 -21.86 6.40
N ASP A 95 10.33 -22.19 7.69
CA ASP A 95 9.09 -22.50 8.39
C ASP A 95 8.22 -21.24 8.42
N TYR A 96 7.03 -21.31 7.80
CA TYR A 96 6.06 -20.22 7.79
C TYR A 96 5.68 -19.76 9.21
N ALA A 97 5.88 -20.62 10.21
CA ALA A 97 5.82 -20.27 11.64
C ALA A 97 4.59 -19.43 11.99
N PHE A 98 3.42 -19.90 11.52
CA PHE A 98 2.17 -19.14 11.58
C PHE A 98 1.86 -18.71 13.01
N SER A 99 1.72 -17.40 13.24
CA SER A 99 1.45 -16.80 14.56
C SER A 99 2.52 -17.08 15.62
N ALA A 100 3.78 -17.35 15.25
CA ALA A 100 4.85 -17.62 16.21
C ALA A 100 5.46 -16.35 16.84
N ASP A 101 5.50 -15.24 16.12
CA ASP A 101 6.08 -13.96 16.58
C ASP A 101 4.99 -12.88 16.74
N VAL A 102 4.10 -13.07 17.71
CA VAL A 102 3.03 -12.12 18.02
C VAL A 102 3.60 -10.95 18.83
N PRO A 103 3.60 -9.71 18.31
CA PRO A 103 4.13 -8.58 19.05
C PRO A 103 3.36 -8.32 20.35
N HIS A 104 4.06 -7.81 21.37
CA HIS A 104 3.41 -7.41 22.61
C HIS A 104 2.33 -6.34 22.36
N HIS A 105 1.16 -6.54 22.98
CA HIS A 105 0.06 -5.57 22.93
C HIS A 105 0.51 -4.23 23.54
N ARG A 106 0.52 -3.18 22.73
CA ARG A 106 0.82 -1.82 23.20
C ARG A 106 -0.42 -1.22 23.87
N PRO A 107 -0.28 -0.46 24.97
CA PRO A 107 -1.42 0.24 25.57
C PRO A 107 -2.16 1.10 24.55
N PRO A 108 -3.51 1.15 24.59
CA PRO A 108 -4.28 1.96 23.67
C PRO A 108 -4.00 3.44 23.90
N ILE A 109 -3.90 4.21 22.80
CA ILE A 109 -3.82 5.67 22.87
C ILE A 109 -5.24 6.21 23.10
N SER A 110 -5.48 6.82 24.25
CA SER A 110 -6.78 7.40 24.62
C SER A 110 -6.82 8.92 24.41
N GLY A 111 -8.04 9.49 24.38
CA GLY A 111 -8.26 10.94 24.37
C GLY A 111 -8.08 11.66 23.03
N ARG A 112 -7.82 10.93 21.93
CA ARG A 112 -7.77 11.52 20.58
C ARG A 112 -9.14 11.49 19.93
N THR A 113 -9.57 12.63 19.39
CA THR A 113 -10.83 12.77 18.66
C THR A 113 -10.58 13.51 17.34
N PHE A 114 -11.47 13.32 16.38
CA PHE A 114 -11.51 14.08 15.13
C PHE A 114 -12.97 14.31 14.72
N ARG A 115 -13.22 15.33 13.89
CA ARG A 115 -14.57 15.66 13.42
C ARG A 115 -14.97 14.73 12.29
N VAL A 116 -16.22 14.27 12.34
CA VAL A 116 -16.83 13.38 11.33
C VAL A 116 -18.22 13.86 10.92
N THR A 117 -18.61 13.52 9.70
CA THR A 117 -20.01 13.49 9.28
C THR A 117 -20.65 12.23 9.84
N VAL A 118 -21.65 12.38 10.71
CA VAL A 118 -22.31 11.24 11.34
C VAL A 118 -23.25 10.57 10.34
N VAL A 119 -23.08 9.26 10.15
CA VAL A 119 -24.02 8.39 9.44
C VAL A 119 -24.60 7.39 10.45
N PRO A 120 -25.73 6.71 10.18
CA PRO A 120 -26.40 5.87 11.18
C PRO A 120 -25.54 4.78 11.83
N THR A 121 -24.49 4.32 11.16
CA THR A 121 -23.63 3.23 11.62
C THR A 121 -22.23 3.66 12.07
N ASP A 122 -21.76 4.85 11.69
CA ASP A 122 -20.37 5.29 11.89
C ASP A 122 -20.20 6.82 11.64
N GLY A 123 -18.97 7.29 11.45
CA GLY A 123 -18.65 8.65 11.00
C GLY A 123 -17.70 8.67 9.81
N GLY A 124 -18.07 9.41 8.76
CA GLY A 124 -17.20 9.70 7.61
C GLY A 124 -16.31 10.93 7.83
N THR A 125 -15.14 10.96 7.21
CA THR A 125 -14.30 12.17 7.10
C THR A 125 -14.78 13.11 5.99
N ARG A 126 -15.70 12.63 5.14
CA ARG A 126 -16.34 13.34 4.03
C ARG A 126 -17.82 12.97 3.93
N ASN A 127 -18.60 13.78 3.23
CA ASN A 127 -20.02 13.58 2.96
C ASN A 127 -20.30 13.56 1.45
N TYR A 128 -20.07 12.43 0.80
CA TYR A 128 -20.36 12.22 -0.62
C TYR A 128 -21.72 11.56 -0.83
N LEU A 129 -22.32 11.81 -1.99
CA LEU A 129 -23.43 11.01 -2.51
C LEU A 129 -22.92 10.01 -3.55
N GLY A 130 -23.30 8.74 -3.43
CA GLY A 130 -22.92 7.69 -4.39
C GLY A 130 -23.97 7.46 -5.47
N ILE A 131 -23.56 7.22 -6.71
CA ILE A 131 -24.43 6.69 -7.78
C ILE A 131 -23.97 5.28 -8.14
N VAL A 132 -24.64 4.26 -7.61
CA VAL A 132 -24.34 2.84 -7.81
C VAL A 132 -24.94 2.37 -9.12
N SER A 133 -24.08 1.95 -10.05
CA SER A 133 -24.50 1.36 -11.32
C SER A 133 -24.68 -0.14 -11.16
N THR A 134 -25.88 -0.66 -11.45
CA THR A 134 -26.14 -2.11 -11.36
C THR A 134 -25.62 -2.90 -12.57
N VAL A 135 -25.37 -2.19 -13.67
CA VAL A 135 -24.85 -2.75 -14.92
C VAL A 135 -23.84 -1.81 -15.57
N ASN A 136 -22.86 -2.35 -16.32
CA ASN A 136 -21.90 -1.54 -17.05
C ASN A 136 -22.57 -0.55 -18.02
N CYS A 137 -23.69 -0.93 -18.64
CA CYS A 137 -24.45 -0.05 -19.52
C CYS A 137 -24.93 1.25 -18.83
N SER A 138 -25.15 1.22 -17.52
CA SER A 138 -25.52 2.40 -16.72
C SER A 138 -24.33 3.26 -16.29
N ALA A 139 -23.09 2.78 -16.49
CA ALA A 139 -21.89 3.47 -16.04
C ALA A 139 -21.71 4.86 -16.70
N THR A 140 -21.99 4.96 -18.00
CA THR A 140 -21.88 6.23 -18.72
C THR A 140 -22.90 7.25 -18.21
N ALA A 141 -24.14 6.81 -17.96
CA ALA A 141 -25.17 7.67 -17.39
C ALA A 141 -24.80 8.14 -15.98
N SER A 142 -24.32 7.24 -15.11
CA SER A 142 -23.86 7.60 -13.76
C SER A 142 -22.73 8.63 -13.79
N LYS A 143 -21.76 8.50 -14.71
CA LYS A 143 -20.69 9.47 -14.88
C LYS A 143 -21.20 10.82 -15.36
N TYR A 144 -22.18 10.82 -16.27
CA TYR A 144 -22.80 12.05 -16.76
C TYR A 144 -23.56 12.76 -15.64
N PHE A 145 -24.33 12.03 -14.84
CA PHE A 145 -24.99 12.58 -13.66
C PHE A 145 -23.98 13.17 -12.68
N ALA A 146 -22.92 12.45 -12.31
CA ALA A 146 -21.91 13.01 -11.39
C ALA A 146 -21.33 14.34 -11.89
N ARG A 147 -21.01 14.44 -13.19
CA ARG A 147 -20.50 15.69 -13.79
C ARG A 147 -21.51 16.83 -13.79
N ALA A 148 -22.77 16.55 -14.12
CA ALA A 148 -23.80 17.58 -14.18
C ALA A 148 -24.06 18.25 -12.81
N PHE A 149 -23.82 17.54 -11.71
CA PHE A 149 -23.99 18.10 -10.37
C PHE A 149 -22.80 18.95 -9.91
N ASP A 150 -21.61 18.71 -10.45
CA ASP A 150 -20.42 19.54 -10.22
C ASP A 150 -20.55 20.92 -10.90
N GLU A 151 -21.41 21.07 -11.92
CA GLU A 151 -21.63 22.31 -12.70
C GLU A 151 -22.57 23.33 -11.99
N GLY A 152 -22.49 23.42 -10.66
CA GLY A 152 -23.17 24.45 -9.86
C GLY A 152 -24.41 23.99 -9.09
N LEU A 153 -24.90 22.76 -9.31
CA LEU A 153 -26.08 22.26 -8.59
C LEU A 153 -25.81 21.99 -7.09
N LEU A 154 -24.54 21.78 -6.72
CA LEU A 154 -24.12 21.61 -5.33
C LEU A 154 -23.90 22.93 -4.58
N GLU A 155 -23.99 24.09 -5.24
CA GLU A 155 -23.81 25.41 -4.57
C GLU A 155 -24.82 25.62 -3.44
N ASP A 156 -26.04 25.11 -3.61
CA ASP A 156 -27.11 25.16 -2.60
C ASP A 156 -26.94 24.12 -1.47
N TYR A 157 -25.97 23.20 -1.60
CA TYR A 157 -25.73 22.08 -0.68
C TYR A 157 -24.28 22.04 -0.17
N PRO A 158 -23.82 23.06 0.58
CA PRO A 158 -22.41 23.19 1.00
C PRO A 158 -21.93 22.10 1.98
N ASN A 159 -22.84 21.29 2.50
CA ASN A 159 -22.53 20.16 3.36
C ASN A 159 -22.21 18.88 2.57
N ILE A 160 -22.39 18.87 1.24
CA ILE A 160 -22.07 17.73 0.36
C ILE A 160 -20.72 18.00 -0.29
N ASP A 161 -19.76 17.11 -0.08
CA ASP A 161 -18.41 17.25 -0.62
C ASP A 161 -18.34 16.91 -2.13
N GLY A 162 -19.33 16.17 -2.64
CA GLY A 162 -19.44 15.84 -4.07
C GLY A 162 -20.29 14.61 -4.35
N ILE A 163 -20.34 14.22 -5.62
CA ILE A 163 -21.03 13.01 -6.09
C ILE A 163 -20.03 12.06 -6.74
N VAL A 164 -20.06 10.79 -6.31
CA VAL A 164 -19.17 9.75 -6.82
C VAL A 164 -19.95 8.69 -7.63
N PRO A 165 -19.63 8.49 -8.91
CA PRO A 165 -20.22 7.41 -9.70
C PRO A 165 -19.52 6.08 -9.37
N LEU A 166 -20.24 5.17 -8.73
CA LEU A 166 -19.79 3.82 -8.39
C LEU A 166 -20.13 2.87 -9.55
N VAL A 167 -19.22 2.81 -10.52
CA VAL A 167 -19.38 2.08 -11.78
C VAL A 167 -18.52 0.82 -11.82
N HIS A 168 -18.91 -0.16 -12.63
CA HIS A 168 -18.11 -1.37 -12.88
C HIS A 168 -18.04 -1.69 -14.39
N GLN A 169 -17.01 -2.42 -14.80
CA GLN A 169 -16.86 -2.93 -16.18
C GLN A 169 -17.36 -4.36 -16.36
N GLY A 170 -17.85 -4.99 -15.29
CA GLY A 170 -18.48 -6.33 -15.36
C GLY A 170 -19.61 -6.39 -16.38
N GLY A 171 -19.51 -7.36 -17.30
CA GLY A 171 -20.50 -7.58 -18.35
C GLY A 171 -21.88 -8.00 -17.83
N CYS A 172 -22.88 -7.90 -18.69
CA CYS A 172 -24.25 -8.26 -18.32
C CYS A 172 -24.51 -9.78 -18.31
N ALA A 173 -23.61 -10.59 -18.86
CA ALA A 173 -23.74 -12.05 -18.99
C ALA A 173 -23.05 -12.84 -17.86
N MET A 174 -22.83 -12.21 -16.71
CA MET A 174 -22.27 -12.88 -15.54
C MET A 174 -23.33 -13.80 -14.90
N GLN A 175 -22.91 -14.99 -14.46
CA GLN A 175 -23.80 -15.90 -13.77
C GLN A 175 -24.30 -15.28 -12.47
N LEU A 176 -25.62 -15.09 -12.38
CA LEU A 176 -26.25 -14.59 -11.16
C LEU A 176 -25.97 -15.56 -10.00
N GLY A 177 -25.45 -15.03 -8.89
CA GLY A 177 -25.09 -15.83 -7.71
C GLY A 177 -23.76 -16.58 -7.82
N GLY A 178 -23.07 -16.55 -8.96
CA GLY A 178 -21.70 -17.08 -9.07
C GLY A 178 -20.67 -16.22 -8.35
N ASP A 179 -19.44 -16.73 -8.22
CA ASP A 179 -18.37 -16.08 -7.44
C ASP A 179 -18.08 -14.64 -7.91
N ASP A 180 -18.00 -14.42 -9.22
CA ASP A 180 -17.79 -13.08 -9.79
C ASP A 180 -18.93 -12.13 -9.46
N HIS A 181 -20.18 -12.63 -9.46
CA HIS A 181 -21.34 -11.83 -9.12
C HIS A 181 -21.34 -11.46 -7.64
N GLN A 182 -21.00 -12.41 -6.77
CA GLN A 182 -20.91 -12.15 -5.34
C GLN A 182 -19.76 -11.19 -5.02
N GLN A 183 -18.60 -11.33 -5.68
CA GLN A 183 -17.48 -10.40 -5.52
C GLN A 183 -17.89 -8.99 -5.95
N LEU A 184 -18.49 -8.83 -7.12
CA LEU A 184 -18.95 -7.53 -7.60
C LEU A 184 -19.99 -6.92 -6.65
N ALA A 185 -20.98 -7.70 -6.23
CA ALA A 185 -22.02 -7.24 -5.31
C ALA A 185 -21.43 -6.81 -3.96
N ARG A 186 -20.50 -7.59 -3.39
CA ARG A 186 -19.80 -7.24 -2.15
C ARG A 186 -18.97 -5.97 -2.31
N THR A 187 -18.24 -5.82 -3.41
CA THR A 187 -17.45 -4.62 -3.69
C THR A 187 -18.35 -3.37 -3.79
N LEU A 188 -19.42 -3.42 -4.58
CA LEU A 188 -20.34 -2.29 -4.74
C LEU A 188 -21.07 -1.96 -3.43
N ALA A 189 -21.49 -2.97 -2.66
CA ALA A 189 -22.09 -2.76 -1.34
C ALA A 189 -21.10 -2.14 -0.35
N GLY A 190 -19.84 -2.58 -0.37
CA GLY A 190 -18.77 -2.00 0.45
C GLY A 190 -18.55 -0.51 0.14
N PHE A 191 -18.55 -0.14 -1.14
CA PHE A 191 -18.47 1.27 -1.53
C PHE A 191 -19.73 2.05 -1.11
N ALA A 192 -20.93 1.51 -1.33
CA ALA A 192 -22.17 2.18 -0.98
C ALA A 192 -22.33 2.38 0.54
N ARG A 193 -21.79 1.48 1.36
CA ARG A 193 -21.79 1.53 2.83
C ARG A 193 -20.55 2.21 3.43
N HIS A 194 -19.64 2.71 2.60
CA HIS A 194 -18.43 3.36 3.08
C HIS A 194 -18.83 4.59 3.93
N PRO A 195 -18.23 4.84 5.12
CA PRO A 195 -18.66 5.93 6.02
C PRO A 195 -18.69 7.33 5.40
N ASN A 196 -17.89 7.55 4.34
CA ASN A 196 -17.90 8.80 3.56
C ASN A 196 -19.07 8.95 2.57
N ILE A 197 -19.90 7.92 2.39
CA ILE A 197 -21.10 7.97 1.56
C ILE A 197 -22.29 8.25 2.48
N GLY A 198 -22.73 9.50 2.52
CA GLY A 198 -23.89 9.92 3.33
C GLY A 198 -25.22 9.39 2.78
N GLY A 199 -25.25 9.04 1.50
CA GLY A 199 -26.37 8.40 0.84
C GLY A 199 -26.02 7.96 -0.57
N TYR A 200 -26.81 7.06 -1.15
CA TYR A 200 -26.59 6.58 -2.51
C TYR A 200 -27.89 6.42 -3.30
N LEU A 201 -27.76 6.53 -4.62
CA LEU A 201 -28.79 6.25 -5.61
C LEU A 201 -28.37 5.03 -6.41
N VAL A 202 -29.30 4.11 -6.66
CA VAL A 202 -29.06 2.93 -7.48
C VAL A 202 -29.61 3.19 -8.87
N LEU A 203 -28.73 3.26 -9.87
CA LEU A 203 -29.09 3.44 -11.26
C LEU A 203 -29.11 2.09 -11.97
N GLY A 204 -30.30 1.69 -12.42
CA GLY A 204 -30.51 0.49 -13.22
C GLY A 204 -31.24 0.79 -14.52
N LEU A 205 -30.91 0.06 -15.59
CA LEU A 205 -31.55 0.17 -16.91
C LEU A 205 -32.66 -0.87 -17.11
N GLY A 206 -33.16 -1.47 -16.02
CA GLY A 206 -34.32 -2.36 -16.01
C GLY A 206 -34.10 -3.79 -16.58
N TRP A 207 -32.94 -4.11 -17.16
CA TRP A 207 -32.75 -5.39 -17.87
C TRP A 207 -32.18 -6.54 -17.02
N ARG A 208 -31.49 -6.27 -15.90
CA ARG A 208 -30.93 -7.33 -15.05
C ARG A 208 -31.93 -7.88 -14.02
N PRO A 209 -31.75 -9.12 -13.53
CA PRO A 209 -32.52 -9.71 -12.43
C PRO A 209 -32.27 -9.08 -11.04
N ASP A 210 -31.20 -8.31 -10.85
CA ASP A 210 -30.81 -7.65 -9.58
C ASP A 210 -31.57 -6.35 -9.31
N ARG A 211 -32.83 -6.26 -9.78
CA ARG A 211 -33.72 -5.11 -9.58
C ARG A 211 -33.98 -4.78 -8.12
N ASP A 212 -33.88 -5.78 -7.26
CA ASP A 212 -33.97 -5.60 -5.82
C ASP A 212 -32.62 -5.14 -5.28
N PRO A 213 -32.48 -3.88 -4.81
CA PRO A 213 -31.25 -3.38 -4.22
C PRO A 213 -30.97 -4.02 -2.85
N SER A 214 -31.75 -5.00 -2.40
CA SER A 214 -31.55 -5.67 -1.12
C SER A 214 -30.14 -6.23 -0.94
N TRP A 215 -29.40 -6.60 -1.99
CA TRP A 215 -27.99 -7.00 -1.85
C TRP A 215 -27.07 -5.88 -1.31
N LEU A 216 -27.46 -4.61 -1.48
CA LEU A 216 -26.80 -3.46 -0.84
C LEU A 216 -27.08 -3.38 0.66
N THR A 217 -28.15 -4.01 1.16
CA THR A 217 -28.56 -4.03 2.58
C THR A 217 -28.42 -5.40 3.27
N THR A 218 -28.36 -6.49 2.51
CA THR A 218 -28.54 -7.89 2.99
C THR A 218 -27.24 -8.70 3.00
N THR A 219 -26.08 -8.09 2.79
CA THR A 219 -24.82 -8.76 3.16
C THR A 219 -24.65 -8.67 4.68
N GLY A 220 -25.10 -9.75 5.33
CA GLY A 220 -24.82 -10.04 6.73
C GLY A 220 -23.31 -10.16 6.95
N TRP A 221 -22.86 -9.43 7.95
CA TRP A 221 -21.81 -9.90 8.83
C TRP A 221 -22.51 -10.51 10.04
#